data_AF-A0ABD5ZZV0-F1
#
_entry.id   AF-A0ABD5ZZV0-F1
#
_cell.length_a   1.000
_cell.length_b   1.000
_cell.length_c   1.000
_cell.angle_alpha   90.00
_cell.angle_beta   90.00
_cell.angle_gamma   90.00
#
_symmetry.space_group_name_H-M   'P 1'
#
loop_
_entity.id
_entity.type
_entity.pdbx_description
1 polymer ?
#
loop_
_entity_poly.entity_id
_entity_poly.type
_entity_poly.pdbx_seq_one_letter_code
_entity_poly.pdbx_strand_id
1 'polypeptide(L)' 'MEFDFTRSVVPLAVIVAVATVALTAVMAPSTVFMMVLPSMIVFSIVAFFFGLKHGEFRASP' A
#
# COMPACT_ATOMS: atom_id res chain seq x y z
N MET A 1 -15.40 11.94 -7.16
CA MET A 1 -14.80 10.80 -7.87
C MET A 1 -15.67 9.60 -7.57
N GLU A 2 -16.06 8.82 -8.58
CA GLU A 2 -16.67 7.52 -8.30
C GLU A 2 -15.60 6.61 -7.69
N PHE A 3 -15.85 6.09 -6.50
CA PHE A 3 -14.88 5.27 -5.79
C PHE A 3 -14.85 3.87 -6.41
N ASP A 4 -13.90 3.64 -7.31
CA ASP A 4 -13.58 2.30 -7.79
C ASP A 4 -12.51 1.70 -6.87
N PHE A 5 -12.96 0.83 -5.97
CA PHE A 5 -12.11 0.10 -5.04
C PHE A 5 -10.99 -0.64 -5.76
N THR A 6 -11.32 -1.33 -6.85
CA THR A 6 -10.35 -2.11 -7.63
C THR A 6 -9.30 -1.20 -8.24
N ARG A 7 -9.71 -0.11 -8.88
CA ARG A 7 -8.79 0.84 -9.52
C ARG A 7 -7.86 1.54 -8.53
N SER A 8 -8.26 1.63 -7.27
CA SER A 8 -7.49 2.28 -6.22
C SER A 8 -6.54 1.31 -5.49
N VAL A 9 -6.95 0.05 -5.29
CA VAL A 9 -6.15 -0.97 -4.58
C VAL A 9 -5.12 -1.64 -5.49
N VAL A 10 -5.42 -1.85 -6.77
CA VAL A 10 -4.51 -2.54 -7.71
C VAL A 10 -3.14 -1.85 -7.79
N PRO A 11 -3.03 -0.52 -7.99
CA PRO A 11 -1.74 0.15 -8.02
C PRO A 11 -0.95 -0.02 -6.71
N LEU A 12 -1.63 0.05 -5.56
CA LEU A 12 -1.01 -0.12 -4.24
C LEU A 12 -0.42 -1.53 -4.08
N ALA A 13 -1.17 -2.56 -4.49
CA ALA A 13 -0.70 -3.94 -4.46
C ALA A 13 0.51 -4.15 -5.39
N VAL A 14 0.51 -3.55 -6.58
CA VAL A 14 1.65 -3.61 -7.52
C VAL A 14 2.89 -2.97 -6.89
N ILE A 15 2.76 -1.80 -6.25
CA ILE A 15 3.88 -1.13 -5.57
C ILE A 15 4.44 -2.03 -4.47
N VAL A 16 3.59 -2.62 -3.63
CA VAL A 16 4.02 -3.54 -2.56
C VAL A 16 4.75 -4.75 -3.14
N ALA A 17 4.23 -5.37 -4.20
CA ALA A 17 4.86 -6.52 -4.83
C ALA A 17 6.25 -6.19 -5.40
N VAL A 18 6.37 -5.09 -6.15
CA VAL A 18 7.63 -4.65 -6.75
C VAL A 18 8.66 -4.32 -5.67
N ALA A 19 8.26 -3.56 -4.65
CA ALA A 19 9.15 -3.20 -3.53
C ALA A 19 9.60 -4.44 -2.74
N THR A 20 8.71 -5.41 -2.51
CA THR A 20 9.05 -6.67 -1.83
C THR A 20 10.16 -7.41 -2.56
N VAL A 21 10.04 -7.57 -3.88
CA VAL A 21 11.09 -8.25 -4.69
C VAL A 21 12.37 -7.42 -4.69
N ALA A 22 12.29 -6.11 -4.92
CA ALA A 22 13.47 -5.24 -4.98
C ALA A 22 14.28 -5.24 -3.68
N LEU A 23 13.61 -5.25 -2.51
CA LEU A 23 14.28 -5.24 -1.21
C LEU A 23 15.10 -6.50 -0.93
N THR A 24 14.78 -7.63 -1.57
CA THR A 24 15.60 -8.86 -1.42
C THR A 24 17.01 -8.73 -2.00
N ALA A 25 17.29 -7.70 -2.82
CA ALA A 25 18.63 -7.42 -3.32
C ALA A 25 19.56 -6.79 -2.26
N VAL A 26 18.99 -6.19 -1.22
CA VAL A 26 19.74 -5.43 -0.19
C VAL A 26 19.49 -5.93 1.24
N MET A 27 18.51 -6.82 1.43
CA MET A 27 18.13 -7.40 2.72
C MET A 27 17.92 -8.91 2.60
N ALA A 28 18.14 -9.65 3.69
CA ALA A 28 17.86 -11.08 3.72
C ALA A 28 16.36 -11.37 3.46
N PRO A 29 16.00 -12.42 2.70
CA PRO A 29 14.61 -12.76 2.43
C PRO A 29 13.77 -12.96 3.69
N SER A 30 14.36 -13.54 4.75
CA SER A 30 13.66 -13.70 6.04
C SER A 30 13.22 -12.37 6.64
N THR A 31 14.06 -11.33 6.59
CA THR A 31 13.71 -9.98 7.04
C THR A 31 12.62 -9.37 6.16
N VAL A 32 12.73 -9.52 4.84
CA VAL A 32 11.75 -8.97 3.90
C VAL A 32 10.37 -9.62 4.12
N PHE A 33 10.28 -10.94 4.08
CA PHE A 33 9.00 -11.65 4.14
C PHE A 33 8.38 -11.73 5.54
N MET A 34 9.18 -11.72 6.61
CA MET A 34 8.67 -11.90 7.99
C MET A 34 8.55 -10.60 8.78
N MET A 35 9.11 -9.48 8.30
CA MET A 35 9.09 -8.20 9.04
C MET A 35 8.61 -7.06 8.15
N VAL A 36 9.26 -6.87 7.00
CA VAL A 36 9.01 -5.70 6.15
C VAL A 36 7.69 -5.83 5.40
N LEU A 37 7.46 -6.94 4.71
CA LEU A 37 6.21 -7.18 3.97
C LEU A 37 4.97 -7.09 4.88
N PRO A 38 4.92 -7.73 6.07
CA PRO A 38 3.78 -7.58 6.98
C PRO A 38 3.52 -6.12 7.38
N SER A 39 4.56 -5.37 7.75
CA SER A 39 4.41 -3.96 8.13
C SER A 39 4.00 -3.07 6.96
N MET A 40 4.54 -3.30 5.77
CA MET A 40 4.14 -2.63 4.54
C MET A 40 2.65 -2.86 4.25
N ILE A 41 2.15 -4.09 4.38
CA ILE A 41 0.72 -4.39 4.15
C ILE A 41 -0.15 -3.61 5.13
N VAL A 42 0.16 -3.68 6.44
CA VAL A 42 -0.60 -2.95 7.47
C VAL A 42 -0.58 -1.45 7.19
N PHE A 43 0.59 -0.88 6.92
CA PHE A 43 0.72 0.53 6.60
C PHE A 43 -0.05 0.92 5.33
N SER A 44 0.00 0.09 4.30
CA SER A 44 -0.72 0.33 3.04
C SER A 44 -2.22 0.42 3.25
N ILE A 45 -2.79 -0.47 4.07
CA ILE A 45 -4.21 -0.46 4.44
C ILE A 45 -4.57 0.83 5.17
N VAL A 46 -3.76 1.20 6.17
CA VAL A 46 -3.98 2.41 6.97
C VAL A 46 -3.89 3.67 6.10
N ALA A 47 -2.84 3.79 5.30
CA ALA A 47 -2.62 4.91 4.40
C ALA A 47 -3.73 5.02 3.34
N PHE A 48 -4.18 3.90 2.80
CA PHE A 48 -5.31 3.87 1.87
C PHE A 48 -6.59 4.41 2.52
N PHE A 49 -6.95 3.90 3.70
CA PHE A 49 -8.14 4.33 4.43
C PHE A 49 -8.13 5.84 4.71
N PHE A 50 -7.01 6.35 5.26
CA PHE A 50 -6.88 7.78 5.53
C PHE A 50 -6.85 8.63 4.26
N GLY A 51 -6.21 8.15 3.19
CA GLY A 51 -6.18 8.82 1.89
C GLY A 51 -7.59 9.00 1.31
N LEU A 52 -8.45 7.98 1.44
CA LEU A 52 -9.86 8.09 1.03
C LEU A 52 -10.60 9.15 1.83
N LYS A 53 -10.48 9.14 3.17
CA LYS A 53 -11.13 10.15 4.02
C LYS A 53 -10.62 11.57 3.77
N HIS A 54 -9.33 11.72 3.51
CA HIS A 54 -8.76 13.00 3.12
C HIS A 54 -9.31 13.48 1.76
N GLY A 55 -9.46 12.57 0.79
CA GLY A 55 -10.08 12.86 -0.50
C GLY A 55 -11.53 13.28 -0.39
N GLU A 56 -12.33 12.55 0.40
CA GLU A 56 -13.74 12.89 0.70
C GLU A 56 -13.86 14.29 1.34
N PHE A 57 -13.03 14.59 2.34
CA PHE A 57 -13.02 15.89 3.01
C PHE A 57 -12.71 17.04 2.03
N ARG A 58 -11.72 16.85 1.14
CA ARG A 58 -11.33 17.87 0.15
C ARG A 58 -12.31 18.03 -1.00
N ALA A 59 -13.05 16.98 -1.36
CA ALA A 59 -14.03 17.00 -2.42
C ALA A 59 -15.42 17.47 -1.96
N SER A 60 -15.60 17.67 -0.65
CA SER A 60 -16.82 18.23 -0.08
C SER A 60 -16.91 19.74 -0.38
N PRO A 61 -18.10 20.28 -0.71
CA PRO A 61 -18.30 21.70 -1.03
C PRO A 61 -17.96 22.65 0.13
#